data_AF-A0A2V7B5L9-F1
#
_entry.id   AF-A0A2V7B5L9-F1
#
_cell.length_a   1.000
_cell.length_b   1.000
_cell.length_c   1.000
_cell.angle_alpha   90.00
_cell.angle_beta   90.00
_cell.angle_gamma   90.00
#
_symmetry.space_group_name_H-M   'P 1'
#
loop_
_entity.id
_entity.type
_entity.pdbx_description
1 polymer ?
#
loop_
_entity_poly.entity_id
_entity_poly.type
_entity_poly.pdbx_seq_one_letter_code
_entity_poly.pdbx_strand_id
1 'polypeptide(L)'
;MAYRDLRDYLSTLERRGKLHHVKKEVDADWEVTAVMRRVFQRIPPARRPAMMFERIKGFSMPLVAGVLGASPEVYALSLQTTVDKIADKWADAQTKPIPPVRVNRGPVKDVVLRGDQADITKLPLCIWTRGQDPAPYVTAPCVVSKDPETGERNVGTYRLMQKGPRKYGIFLSNAWRDMYPHIMKNEKQGRPTPCAVVIGCDPPVSLTSVARVRGDEFGVAGGLRGEPLEVVTCETNDLEVPAHAEIVVEGFIPPGVREPEGPFGEYTGYMGASGPSFVIEVTAITHRVDPIYQAFFSQMPPSESSCIRGTGRDVALFKHLTRDLRLPVRDVHLLEAGGGAAFLAISLRRDHPGLPQRAMWAVWAYDPSWSKWVVVVDDDIDVRDYFQVLWAMSWHVQPARDVYINRDTAGVALDPSVSEDADSADRKTIASSKVGVDATRKHKFPARSVPPKEDLERVDAQWGEYGLE
;
A
#
# COMPACT_ATOMS: atom_id res chain seq x y z
N MET A 1 -1.36 -23.81 5.43
CA MET A 1 -1.39 -23.33 6.82
C MET A 1 -0.92 -21.90 6.80
N ALA A 2 -1.55 -21.02 7.58
CA ALA A 2 -1.16 -19.62 7.59
C ALA A 2 0.30 -19.44 7.96
N TYR A 3 0.93 -18.36 7.48
CA TYR A 3 2.22 -17.96 8.03
C TYR A 3 2.02 -17.64 9.51
N ARG A 4 2.92 -18.09 10.37
CA ARG A 4 2.86 -17.74 11.80
C ARG A 4 3.25 -16.28 12.02
N ASP A 5 4.21 -15.80 11.24
CA ASP A 5 4.82 -14.47 11.37
C ASP A 5 5.50 -14.00 10.08
N LEU A 6 6.18 -12.85 10.16
CA LEU A 6 6.99 -12.31 9.05
C LEU A 6 8.11 -13.26 8.61
N ARG A 7 8.73 -14.00 9.53
CA ARG A 7 9.90 -14.85 9.24
C ARG A 7 9.52 -16.07 8.41
N ASP A 8 8.38 -16.69 8.72
CA ASP A 8 7.81 -17.78 7.91
C ASP A 8 7.47 -17.29 6.48
N TYR A 9 6.97 -16.07 6.36
CA TYR A 9 6.70 -15.45 5.07
C TYR A 9 7.97 -15.15 4.28
N LEU A 10 8.99 -14.55 4.90
CA LEU A 10 10.29 -14.30 4.27
C LEU A 10 10.93 -15.61 3.77
N SER A 11 10.86 -16.67 4.57
CA SER A 11 11.32 -18.01 4.17
C SER A 11 10.57 -18.54 2.94
N THR A 12 9.28 -18.19 2.80
CA THR A 12 8.49 -18.56 1.62
C THR A 12 8.92 -17.76 0.40
N LEU A 13 9.16 -16.46 0.54
CA LEU A 13 9.71 -15.64 -0.55
C LEU A 13 11.07 -16.16 -1.01
N GLU A 14 11.96 -16.53 -0.09
CA GLU A 14 13.27 -17.10 -0.41
C GLU A 14 13.15 -18.39 -1.23
N ARG A 15 12.33 -19.36 -0.77
CA ARG A 15 12.08 -20.61 -1.52
C ARG A 15 11.49 -20.40 -2.91
N ARG A 16 10.78 -19.28 -3.12
CA ARG A 16 10.18 -18.90 -4.41
C ARG A 16 11.11 -18.04 -5.28
N GLY A 17 12.33 -17.75 -4.84
CA GLY A 17 13.24 -16.84 -5.55
C GLY A 17 12.75 -15.39 -5.56
N LYS A 18 11.90 -15.01 -4.61
CA LYS A 18 11.28 -13.68 -4.47
C LYS A 18 11.84 -12.88 -3.30
N LEU A 19 12.89 -13.36 -2.64
CA LEU A 19 13.67 -12.61 -1.66
C LEU A 19 15.14 -12.62 -2.09
N HIS A 20 15.77 -11.46 -2.08
CA HIS A 20 17.19 -11.31 -2.37
C HIS A 20 17.94 -10.78 -1.16
N HIS A 21 19.02 -11.46 -0.78
CA HIS A 21 19.87 -11.12 0.35
C HIS A 21 21.04 -10.24 -0.08
N VAL A 22 21.02 -8.98 0.37
CA VAL A 22 22.11 -8.03 0.20
C VAL A 22 23.08 -8.21 1.35
N LYS A 23 24.14 -8.98 1.09
CA LYS A 23 25.22 -9.22 2.06
C LYS A 23 26.09 -7.99 2.26
N LYS A 24 26.23 -7.12 1.26
CA LYS A 24 27.05 -5.90 1.35
C LYS A 24 26.52 -5.01 2.49
N GLU A 25 27.42 -4.44 3.30
CA GLU A 25 27.02 -3.38 4.24
C GLU A 25 26.52 -2.17 3.45
N VAL A 26 25.37 -1.63 3.84
CA VAL A 26 24.73 -0.48 3.20
C VAL A 26 24.40 0.62 4.21
N ASP A 27 24.36 1.85 3.71
CA ASP A 27 24.03 3.03 4.48
C ASP A 27 22.50 3.34 4.47
N ALA A 28 21.90 3.51 5.65
CA ALA A 28 20.47 3.82 5.82
C ALA A 28 20.10 5.24 5.33
N ASP A 29 21.07 6.15 5.24
CA ASP A 29 20.82 7.55 4.87
C ASP A 29 20.64 7.74 3.36
N TRP A 30 21.05 6.76 2.54
CA TRP A 30 20.95 6.90 1.07
C TRP A 30 20.99 5.58 0.29
N GLU A 31 21.76 4.59 0.72
CA GLU A 31 22.07 3.43 -0.12
C GLU A 31 20.92 2.45 -0.19
N VAL A 32 20.22 2.19 0.93
CA VAL A 32 19.01 1.36 0.97
C VAL A 32 17.99 1.86 -0.06
N THR A 33 17.65 3.15 -0.01
CA THR A 33 16.74 3.76 -0.99
C THR A 33 17.26 3.64 -2.42
N ALA A 34 18.52 4.00 -2.66
CA ALA A 34 19.08 4.00 -4.01
C ALA A 34 19.04 2.60 -4.63
N VAL A 35 19.37 1.56 -3.84
CA VAL A 35 19.26 0.16 -4.26
C VAL A 35 17.82 -0.19 -4.57
N MET A 36 16.87 0.09 -3.67
CA MET A 36 15.44 -0.18 -3.91
C MET A 36 14.94 0.50 -5.18
N ARG A 37 15.28 1.77 -5.40
CA ARG A 37 14.91 2.51 -6.61
C ARG A 37 15.46 1.84 -7.88
N ARG A 38 16.72 1.38 -7.85
CA ARG A 38 17.32 0.67 -9.00
C ARG A 38 16.70 -0.71 -9.22
N VAL A 39 16.33 -1.43 -8.17
CA VAL A 39 15.60 -2.70 -8.27
C VAL A 39 14.27 -2.50 -8.99
N PHE A 40 13.48 -1.50 -8.59
CA PHE A 40 12.18 -1.22 -9.22
C PHE A 40 12.30 -0.72 -10.67
N GLN A 41 13.37 -0.01 -11.01
CA GLN A 41 13.62 0.48 -12.38
C GLN A 41 14.18 -0.58 -13.33
N ARG A 42 15.08 -1.44 -12.85
CA ARG A 42 15.88 -2.32 -13.71
C ARG A 42 15.35 -3.74 -13.78
N ILE A 43 14.61 -4.18 -12.76
CA ILE A 43 14.08 -5.54 -12.69
C ILE A 43 12.58 -5.49 -12.98
N PRO A 44 12.12 -6.17 -14.05
CA PRO A 44 10.70 -6.26 -14.38
C PRO A 44 9.90 -6.88 -13.22
N PRO A 45 8.62 -6.49 -13.01
CA PRO A 45 7.80 -6.99 -11.92
C PRO A 45 7.78 -8.53 -11.80
N ALA A 46 7.73 -9.26 -12.93
CA ALA A 46 7.73 -10.72 -12.95
C ALA A 46 8.97 -11.36 -12.29
N ARG A 47 10.11 -10.68 -12.29
CA ARG A 47 11.38 -11.16 -11.71
C ARG A 47 11.82 -10.38 -10.48
N ARG A 48 11.06 -9.37 -10.06
CA ARG A 48 11.48 -8.45 -9.00
C ARG A 48 11.38 -9.12 -7.62
N PRO A 49 12.49 -9.23 -6.87
CA PRO A 49 12.45 -9.76 -5.51
C PRO A 49 12.17 -8.65 -4.49
N ALA A 50 11.67 -9.03 -3.32
CA ALA A 50 11.85 -8.26 -2.10
C ALA A 50 13.34 -8.28 -1.69
N MET A 51 13.75 -7.31 -0.87
CA MET A 51 15.16 -7.13 -0.49
C MET A 51 15.33 -7.31 1.02
N MET A 52 16.30 -8.13 1.41
CA MET A 52 16.79 -8.30 2.79
C MET A 52 18.20 -7.73 2.86
N PHE A 53 18.37 -6.60 3.53
CA PHE A 53 19.66 -5.97 3.79
C PHE A 53 20.18 -6.49 5.12
N GLU A 54 21.18 -7.36 5.07
CA GLU A 54 21.67 -8.09 6.25
C GLU A 54 22.54 -7.21 7.17
N ARG A 55 23.17 -6.18 6.59
CA ARG A 55 24.11 -5.31 7.30
C ARG A 55 23.81 -3.85 6.99
N ILE A 56 23.27 -3.14 7.97
CA ILE A 56 23.06 -1.70 7.90
C ILE A 56 24.13 -1.03 8.74
N LYS A 57 24.89 -0.12 8.15
CA LYS A 57 25.99 0.59 8.82
C LYS A 57 25.52 1.25 10.11
N GLY A 58 26.14 0.90 11.23
CA GLY A 58 25.82 1.46 12.55
C GLY A 58 24.66 0.80 13.29
N PHE A 59 24.02 -0.23 12.72
CA PHE A 59 22.91 -0.94 13.33
C PHE A 59 23.17 -2.45 13.38
N SER A 60 22.62 -3.11 14.41
CA SER A 60 22.69 -4.57 14.56
C SER A 60 21.52 -5.31 13.90
N MET A 61 20.48 -4.58 13.49
CA MET A 61 19.25 -5.16 12.95
C MET A 61 19.28 -5.19 11.42
N PRO A 62 18.92 -6.31 10.77
CA PRO A 62 18.69 -6.33 9.35
C PRO A 62 17.41 -5.57 8.98
N LEU A 63 17.32 -5.14 7.73
CA LEU A 63 16.17 -4.42 7.17
C LEU A 63 15.59 -5.16 5.98
N VAL A 64 14.26 -5.30 5.94
CA VAL A 64 13.52 -5.79 4.76
C VAL A 64 12.66 -4.70 4.14
N ALA A 65 12.60 -4.68 2.81
CA ALA A 65 11.72 -3.81 2.05
C ALA A 65 11.23 -4.49 0.77
N GLY A 66 10.09 -4.07 0.22
CA GLY A 66 9.49 -4.73 -0.96
C GLY A 66 8.73 -6.01 -0.63
N VAL A 67 8.60 -6.37 0.64
CA VAL A 67 8.06 -7.67 1.06
C VAL A 67 6.56 -7.80 0.81
N LEU A 68 5.80 -6.72 0.63
CA LEU A 68 4.36 -6.80 0.32
C LEU A 68 4.02 -6.43 -1.12
N GLY A 69 4.90 -5.68 -1.78
CA GLY A 69 4.60 -5.05 -3.07
C GLY A 69 5.77 -4.92 -4.02
N ALA A 70 6.79 -5.77 -3.94
CA ALA A 70 7.78 -5.85 -5.02
C ALA A 70 7.11 -6.22 -6.37
N SER A 71 6.06 -7.04 -6.34
CA SER A 71 5.24 -7.40 -7.50
C SER A 71 3.85 -7.88 -7.05
N PRO A 72 2.88 -7.99 -7.99
CA PRO A 72 1.58 -8.61 -7.71
C PRO A 72 1.69 -10.06 -7.19
N GLU A 73 2.72 -10.80 -7.61
CA GLU A 73 2.98 -12.16 -7.12
C GLU A 73 3.44 -12.15 -5.65
N VAL A 74 4.32 -11.22 -5.26
CA VAL A 74 4.71 -11.04 -3.86
C VAL A 74 3.50 -10.67 -3.00
N TYR A 75 2.65 -9.77 -3.50
CA TYR A 75 1.37 -9.45 -2.86
C TYR A 75 0.50 -10.71 -2.69
N ALA A 76 0.32 -11.51 -3.74
CA ALA A 76 -0.48 -12.74 -3.69
C ALA A 76 0.09 -13.76 -2.70
N LEU A 77 1.41 -13.94 -2.68
CA LEU A 77 2.11 -14.83 -1.74
C LEU A 77 1.89 -14.40 -0.30
N SER A 78 1.85 -13.09 -0.01
CA SER A 78 1.57 -12.56 1.32
C SER A 78 0.18 -12.95 1.84
N LEU A 79 -0.78 -13.15 0.93
CA LEU A 79 -2.13 -13.62 1.21
C LEU A 79 -2.32 -15.13 1.01
N GLN A 80 -1.22 -15.85 0.71
CA GLN A 80 -1.21 -17.28 0.39
C GLN A 80 -2.20 -17.64 -0.72
N THR A 81 -2.23 -16.83 -1.76
CA THR A 81 -3.13 -16.98 -2.91
C THR A 81 -2.38 -16.76 -4.23
N THR A 82 -3.10 -16.81 -5.35
CA THR A 82 -2.60 -16.46 -6.69
C THR A 82 -3.13 -15.09 -7.11
N VAL A 83 -2.46 -14.45 -8.07
CA VAL A 83 -2.79 -13.06 -8.51
C VAL A 83 -4.26 -12.94 -8.93
N ASP A 84 -4.77 -13.92 -9.66
CA ASP A 84 -6.17 -14.01 -10.12
C ASP A 84 -7.19 -14.15 -8.98
N LYS A 85 -6.78 -14.62 -7.80
CA LYS A 85 -7.64 -14.87 -6.64
C LYS A 85 -7.52 -13.83 -5.53
N ILE A 86 -6.70 -12.79 -5.72
CA ILE A 86 -6.53 -11.72 -4.71
C ILE A 86 -7.89 -11.08 -4.39
N ALA A 87 -8.69 -10.80 -5.42
CA ALA A 87 -9.99 -10.14 -5.25
C ALA A 87 -10.98 -10.96 -4.42
N ASP A 88 -11.07 -12.26 -4.70
CA ASP A 88 -11.94 -13.17 -3.96
C ASP A 88 -11.49 -13.30 -2.50
N LYS A 89 -10.17 -13.43 -2.28
CA LYS A 89 -9.61 -13.55 -0.93
C LYS A 89 -9.96 -12.35 -0.05
N TRP A 90 -9.85 -11.14 -0.59
CA TRP A 90 -10.24 -9.90 0.10
C TRP A 90 -11.75 -9.78 0.32
N ALA A 91 -12.56 -10.19 -0.65
CA ALA A 91 -14.02 -10.15 -0.53
C ALA A 91 -14.50 -11.11 0.57
N ASP A 92 -13.93 -12.32 0.63
CA ASP A 92 -14.25 -13.31 1.66
C ASP A 92 -13.84 -12.82 3.05
N ALA A 93 -12.62 -12.30 3.20
CA ALA A 93 -12.11 -11.83 4.49
C ALA A 93 -12.92 -10.67 5.08
N GLN A 94 -13.38 -9.73 4.24
CA GLN A 94 -14.21 -8.61 4.70
C GLN A 94 -15.63 -9.01 5.09
N THR A 95 -16.15 -10.12 4.55
CA THR A 95 -17.49 -10.63 4.91
C THR A 95 -17.44 -11.63 6.05
N LYS A 96 -16.29 -12.26 6.29
CA LYS A 96 -16.04 -13.26 7.34
C LYS A 96 -14.78 -12.92 8.13
N PRO A 97 -14.74 -11.77 8.84
CA PRO A 97 -13.62 -11.46 9.71
C PRO A 97 -13.52 -12.51 10.83
N ILE A 98 -12.28 -12.85 11.22
CA ILE A 98 -11.98 -13.79 12.31
C ILE A 98 -11.35 -12.98 13.44
N PRO A 99 -12.05 -12.76 14.56
CA PRO A 99 -11.54 -11.94 15.66
C PRO A 99 -10.19 -12.45 16.20
N PRO A 100 -9.30 -11.56 16.66
CA PRO A 100 -8.05 -11.99 17.28
C PRO A 100 -8.30 -12.71 18.61
N VAL A 101 -7.33 -13.53 19.01
CA VAL A 101 -7.33 -14.21 20.30
C VAL A 101 -6.23 -13.63 21.16
N ARG A 102 -6.57 -13.22 22.38
CA ARG A 102 -5.58 -12.74 23.34
C ARG A 102 -4.79 -13.92 23.91
N VAL A 103 -3.47 -13.80 23.91
CA VAL A 103 -2.55 -14.74 24.54
C VAL A 103 -1.76 -14.04 25.64
N ASN A 104 -1.27 -14.82 26.61
CA ASN A 104 -0.57 -14.25 27.78
C ASN A 104 0.81 -13.68 27.43
N ARG A 105 1.49 -14.25 26.44
CA ARG A 105 2.83 -13.84 26.01
C ARG A 105 3.03 -14.23 24.55
N GLY A 106 3.90 -13.51 23.86
CA GLY A 106 4.34 -13.80 22.50
C GLY A 106 5.80 -13.39 22.30
N PRO A 107 6.44 -13.83 21.20
CA PRO A 107 7.85 -13.53 20.93
C PRO A 107 8.20 -12.04 20.93
N VAL A 108 7.25 -11.15 20.58
CA VAL A 108 7.48 -9.70 20.63
C VAL A 108 7.88 -9.19 22.04
N LYS A 109 7.61 -9.98 23.08
CA LYS A 109 7.94 -9.69 24.49
C LYS A 109 9.21 -10.41 24.97
N ASP A 110 10.09 -10.84 24.07
CA ASP A 110 11.37 -11.46 24.43
C ASP A 110 12.33 -10.43 25.05
N VAL A 111 12.40 -9.23 24.46
CA VAL A 111 13.15 -8.08 24.98
C VAL A 111 12.18 -6.94 25.28
N VAL A 112 12.28 -6.36 26.47
CA VAL A 112 11.44 -5.25 26.93
C VAL A 112 12.35 -4.11 27.40
N LEU A 113 12.29 -2.98 26.71
CA LEU A 113 13.04 -1.76 27.01
C LEU A 113 12.05 -0.68 27.44
N ARG A 114 12.22 -0.11 28.63
CA ARG A 114 11.33 0.92 29.19
C ARG A 114 12.10 2.17 29.56
N GLY A 115 11.40 3.31 29.59
CA GLY A 115 11.98 4.59 30.02
C GLY A 115 13.19 4.96 29.16
N ASP A 116 14.34 5.23 29.78
CA ASP A 116 15.53 5.66 29.04
C ASP A 116 16.11 4.61 28.09
N GLN A 117 15.81 3.32 28.31
CA GLN A 117 16.26 2.24 27.43
C GLN A 117 15.50 2.18 26.10
N ALA A 118 14.29 2.76 26.05
CA ALA A 118 13.40 2.75 24.89
C ALA A 118 13.88 3.75 23.83
N ASP A 119 15.05 3.52 23.25
CA ASP A 119 15.70 4.42 22.30
C ASP A 119 15.45 4.00 20.85
N ILE A 120 14.56 4.73 20.16
CA ILE A 120 14.20 4.47 18.76
C ILE A 120 15.33 4.80 17.78
N THR A 121 16.38 5.51 18.20
CA THR A 121 17.54 5.80 17.35
C THR A 121 18.39 4.55 17.06
N LYS A 122 18.13 3.46 17.78
CA LYS A 122 18.77 2.15 17.57
C LYS A 122 18.08 1.30 16.50
N LEU A 123 16.93 1.75 15.99
CA LEU A 123 16.24 1.10 14.89
C LEU A 123 16.78 1.63 13.56
N PRO A 124 16.98 0.78 12.53
CA PRO A 124 17.60 1.17 11.26
C PRO A 124 16.61 1.94 10.35
N LEU A 125 16.03 3.03 10.86
CA LEU A 125 15.17 3.92 10.07
C LEU A 125 15.99 4.52 8.94
N CYS A 126 15.40 4.58 7.74
CA CYS A 126 16.07 5.16 6.58
C CYS A 126 15.67 6.61 6.36
N ILE A 127 16.60 7.37 5.78
CA ILE A 127 16.26 8.58 5.03
C ILE A 127 15.87 8.12 3.62
N TRP A 128 14.61 8.37 3.26
CA TRP A 128 14.04 7.88 2.01
C TRP A 128 14.34 8.85 0.87
N THR A 129 14.29 10.15 1.09
CA THR A 129 14.62 11.17 0.10
C THR A 129 15.74 12.07 0.61
N ARG A 130 16.99 11.61 0.46
CA ARG A 130 18.16 12.34 0.98
C ARG A 130 18.20 13.78 0.44
N GLY A 131 18.41 14.73 1.36
CA GLY A 131 18.45 16.16 1.05
C GLY A 131 17.09 16.85 1.08
N GLN A 132 15.99 16.09 1.23
CA GLN A 132 14.62 16.63 1.34
C GLN A 132 13.94 16.18 2.64
N ASP A 133 14.05 14.90 2.97
CA ASP A 133 13.58 14.39 4.26
C ASP A 133 14.40 15.02 5.40
N PRO A 134 13.76 15.63 6.41
CA PRO A 134 14.45 16.30 7.51
C PRO A 134 15.06 15.34 8.55
N ALA A 135 14.59 14.09 8.57
CA ALA A 135 15.03 13.03 9.48
C ALA A 135 14.67 11.65 8.90
N PRO A 136 15.16 10.54 9.49
CA PRO A 136 14.71 9.19 9.15
C PRO A 136 13.23 8.95 9.47
N TYR A 137 12.60 8.02 8.74
CA TYR A 137 11.17 7.70 8.87
C TYR A 137 10.88 6.21 9.05
N VAL A 138 9.88 5.89 9.87
CA VAL A 138 9.17 4.60 9.83
C VAL A 138 8.14 4.65 8.72
N THR A 139 8.27 3.76 7.72
CA THR A 139 7.41 3.76 6.52
C THR A 139 6.43 2.61 6.41
N ALA A 140 6.66 1.51 7.15
CA ALA A 140 5.71 0.39 7.28
C ALA A 140 5.07 0.23 8.68
N PRO A 141 4.71 1.32 9.40
CA PRO A 141 4.10 1.15 10.70
C PRO A 141 2.66 0.65 10.57
N CYS A 142 2.24 -0.24 11.47
CA CYS A 142 0.84 -0.48 11.78
C CYS A 142 0.57 0.17 13.15
N VAL A 143 0.03 1.39 13.14
CA VAL A 143 -0.24 2.18 14.34
C VAL A 143 -1.60 1.79 14.90
N VAL A 144 -1.60 1.24 16.10
CA VAL A 144 -2.80 0.82 16.82
C VAL A 144 -3.26 1.95 17.73
N SER A 145 -4.55 2.22 17.73
CA SER A 145 -5.25 3.08 18.70
C SER A 145 -6.63 2.51 19.02
N LYS A 146 -7.28 3.02 20.07
CA LYS A 146 -8.67 2.71 20.40
C LYS A 146 -9.47 3.98 20.59
N ASP A 147 -10.73 3.95 20.15
CA ASP A 147 -11.70 4.99 20.48
C ASP A 147 -11.91 5.02 22.01
N PRO A 148 -11.73 6.17 22.68
CA PRO A 148 -11.83 6.26 24.13
C PRO A 148 -13.26 6.09 24.67
N GLU A 149 -14.28 6.15 23.81
CA GLU A 149 -15.69 6.00 24.19
C GLU A 149 -16.22 4.61 23.86
N THR A 150 -15.90 4.07 22.68
CA THR A 150 -16.44 2.78 22.21
C THR A 150 -15.49 1.60 22.44
N GLY A 151 -14.20 1.85 22.62
CA GLY A 151 -13.15 0.83 22.67
C GLY A 151 -12.82 0.20 21.31
N GLU A 152 -13.42 0.70 20.22
CA GLU A 152 -13.17 0.22 18.86
C GLU A 152 -11.70 0.45 18.48
N ARG A 153 -11.06 -0.58 17.94
CA ARG A 153 -9.68 -0.50 17.47
C ARG A 153 -9.63 0.14 16.09
N ASN A 154 -8.58 0.93 15.87
CA ASN A 154 -8.06 1.23 14.54
C ASN A 154 -6.61 0.76 14.41
N VAL A 155 -6.25 0.26 13.23
CA VAL A 155 -4.88 -0.05 12.83
C VAL A 155 -4.59 0.66 11.52
N GLY A 156 -3.77 1.70 11.56
CA GLY A 156 -3.47 2.53 10.39
C GLY A 156 -2.00 2.63 10.06
N THR A 157 -1.68 2.75 8.77
CA THR A 157 -0.33 3.09 8.32
C THR A 157 -0.18 4.61 8.15
N TYR A 158 0.64 5.21 9.03
CA TYR A 158 0.97 6.64 9.04
C TYR A 158 2.48 6.80 9.14
N ARG A 159 3.12 7.56 8.24
CA ARG A 159 4.57 7.77 8.33
C ARG A 159 4.95 8.41 9.66
N LEU A 160 6.07 7.97 10.24
CA LEU A 160 6.56 8.47 11.52
C LEU A 160 7.96 9.06 11.37
N MET A 161 8.09 10.37 11.53
CA MET A 161 9.36 11.08 11.50
C MET A 161 10.09 10.92 12.84
N GLN A 162 11.33 10.46 12.84
CA GLN A 162 12.13 10.40 14.06
C GLN A 162 12.54 11.81 14.52
N LYS A 163 12.08 12.22 15.70
CA LYS A 163 12.37 13.55 16.28
C LYS A 163 13.40 13.51 17.42
N GLY A 164 13.84 12.32 17.80
CA GLY A 164 14.77 12.09 18.90
C GLY A 164 14.76 10.62 19.33
N PRO A 165 15.35 10.27 20.48
CA PRO A 165 15.41 8.89 20.96
C PRO A 165 14.04 8.34 21.42
N ARG A 166 13.10 9.22 21.82
CA ARG A 166 11.81 8.83 22.39
C ARG A 166 10.63 9.63 21.84
N LYS A 167 10.76 10.16 20.62
CA LYS A 167 9.71 10.98 20.01
C LYS A 167 9.60 10.71 18.52
N TYR A 168 8.38 10.40 18.08
CA TYR A 168 8.01 10.45 16.67
C TYR A 168 7.13 11.67 16.38
N GLY A 169 7.25 12.26 15.20
CA GLY A 169 6.17 13.01 14.58
C GLY A 169 5.33 12.05 13.76
N ILE A 170 4.01 12.18 13.76
CA ILE A 170 3.10 11.34 12.97
C ILE A 170 2.30 12.23 12.03
N PHE A 171 2.39 12.00 10.72
CA PHE A 171 1.57 12.75 9.77
C PHE A 171 0.13 12.28 9.76
N LEU A 172 -0.72 12.98 10.48
CA LEU A 172 -2.15 12.69 10.54
C LEU A 172 -2.92 14.01 10.62
N SER A 173 -3.37 14.52 9.47
CA SER A 173 -4.07 15.82 9.36
C SER A 173 -5.50 15.71 8.82
N ASN A 174 -5.98 14.50 8.59
CA ASN A 174 -7.24 14.26 7.90
C ASN A 174 -8.29 13.66 8.84
N ALA A 175 -9.40 14.36 9.04
CA ALA A 175 -10.47 13.96 9.96
C ALA A 175 -11.20 12.66 9.58
N TRP A 176 -11.05 12.19 8.35
CA TRP A 176 -11.63 10.93 7.84
C TRP A 176 -10.74 9.69 8.04
N ARG A 177 -9.61 9.82 8.74
CA ARG A 177 -8.78 8.67 9.15
C ARG A 177 -9.19 8.29 10.57
N ASP A 178 -9.47 7.01 10.83
CA ASP A 178 -10.12 6.60 12.09
C ASP A 178 -9.31 6.89 13.37
N MET A 179 -7.98 6.91 13.32
CA MET A 179 -7.16 7.36 14.47
C MET A 179 -7.37 8.85 14.81
N TYR A 180 -7.69 9.71 13.84
CA TYR A 180 -7.85 11.15 14.07
C TYR A 180 -8.97 11.45 15.09
N PRO A 181 -10.22 10.95 14.94
CA PRO A 181 -11.25 11.15 15.93
C PRO A 181 -10.89 10.55 17.30
N HIS A 182 -10.15 9.43 17.37
CA HIS A 182 -9.67 8.90 18.65
C HIS A 182 -8.82 9.94 19.40
N ILE A 183 -7.92 10.61 18.68
CA ILE A 183 -7.07 11.65 19.26
C ILE A 183 -7.89 12.86 19.68
N MET A 184 -8.79 13.33 18.82
CA MET A 184 -9.62 14.51 19.12
C MET A 184 -10.54 14.30 20.33
N LYS A 185 -11.12 13.10 20.49
CA LYS A 185 -11.97 12.77 21.64
C LYS A 185 -11.17 12.79 22.95
N ASN A 186 -9.98 12.19 22.97
CA ASN A 186 -9.09 12.24 24.13
C ASN A 186 -8.60 13.67 24.43
N GLU A 187 -8.20 14.41 23.41
CA GLU A 187 -7.73 15.80 23.53
C GLU A 187 -8.80 16.72 24.11
N LYS A 188 -10.07 16.57 23.69
CA LYS A 188 -11.21 17.29 24.27
C LYS A 188 -11.39 17.02 25.77
N GLN A 189 -10.94 15.87 26.26
CA GLN A 189 -10.96 15.48 27.67
C GLN A 189 -9.64 15.81 28.40
N GLY A 190 -8.67 16.44 27.73
CA GLY A 190 -7.34 16.70 28.28
C GLY A 190 -6.53 15.43 28.56
N ARG A 191 -6.85 14.31 27.90
CA ARG A 191 -6.19 13.02 28.09
C ARG A 191 -5.25 12.72 26.92
N PRO A 192 -4.10 12.06 27.18
CA PRO A 192 -3.28 11.53 26.10
C PRO A 192 -3.99 10.37 25.40
N THR A 193 -3.70 10.17 24.11
CA THR A 193 -4.20 9.01 23.35
C THR A 193 -3.16 7.90 23.38
N PRO A 194 -3.45 6.72 23.96
CA PRO A 194 -2.55 5.58 23.87
C PRO A 194 -2.36 5.16 22.41
N CYS A 195 -1.13 4.81 22.04
CA CYS A 195 -0.82 4.25 20.73
C CYS A 195 0.30 3.21 20.80
N ALA A 196 0.32 2.32 19.82
CA ALA A 196 1.40 1.34 19.65
C ALA A 196 1.75 1.22 18.16
N VAL A 197 3.03 1.34 17.84
CA VAL A 197 3.58 1.22 16.49
C VAL A 197 4.12 -0.19 16.32
N VAL A 198 3.45 -0.99 15.51
CA VAL A 198 3.90 -2.35 15.16
C VAL A 198 4.74 -2.29 13.89
N ILE A 199 5.94 -2.88 13.92
CA ILE A 199 6.89 -2.95 12.80
C ILE A 199 7.29 -4.41 12.62
N GLY A 200 7.12 -4.93 11.40
CA GLY A 200 7.37 -6.33 11.08
C GLY A 200 6.31 -7.23 11.70
N CYS A 201 5.32 -7.67 10.93
CA CYS A 201 4.28 -8.57 11.44
C CYS A 201 3.73 -9.47 10.34
N ASP A 202 2.74 -10.30 10.68
CA ASP A 202 2.01 -11.13 9.72
C ASP A 202 1.51 -10.26 8.54
N PRO A 203 1.84 -10.60 7.27
CA PRO A 203 1.63 -9.71 6.13
C PRO A 203 0.18 -9.18 5.95
N PRO A 204 -0.87 -10.00 6.11
CA PRO A 204 -2.25 -9.55 6.22
C PRO A 204 -2.50 -8.35 7.14
N VAL A 205 -1.81 -8.25 8.29
CA VAL A 205 -1.98 -7.11 9.22
C VAL A 205 -1.51 -5.80 8.59
N SER A 206 -0.34 -5.81 7.95
CA SER A 206 0.17 -4.65 7.23
C SER A 206 -0.64 -4.30 5.98
N LEU A 207 -1.28 -5.30 5.35
CA LEU A 207 -2.17 -5.06 4.22
C LEU A 207 -3.53 -4.49 4.65
N THR A 208 -4.08 -4.89 5.79
CA THR A 208 -5.32 -4.31 6.31
C THR A 208 -5.10 -2.90 6.84
N SER A 209 -3.92 -2.58 7.39
CA SER A 209 -3.61 -1.22 7.88
C SER A 209 -3.49 -0.15 6.78
N VAL A 210 -3.24 -0.56 5.53
CA VAL A 210 -3.21 0.33 4.36
C VAL A 210 -4.53 0.37 3.60
N ALA A 211 -5.36 -0.67 3.73
CA ALA A 211 -6.65 -0.79 3.06
C ALA A 211 -7.75 -0.02 3.81
N ARG A 212 -8.82 0.35 3.09
CA ARG A 212 -10.05 0.86 3.71
C ARG A 212 -10.98 -0.31 3.95
N VAL A 213 -10.87 -0.95 5.10
CA VAL A 213 -11.76 -2.03 5.53
C VAL A 213 -12.83 -1.50 6.48
N ARG A 214 -13.92 -2.23 6.65
CA ARG A 214 -14.94 -1.92 7.66
C ARG A 214 -14.72 -2.80 8.88
N GLY A 215 -14.90 -2.21 10.05
CA GLY A 215 -14.69 -2.88 11.34
C GLY A 215 -13.21 -3.11 11.63
N ASP A 216 -12.93 -4.10 12.46
CA ASP A 216 -11.61 -4.36 13.02
C ASP A 216 -10.60 -4.92 12.01
N GLU A 217 -9.50 -4.21 11.77
CA GLU A 217 -8.46 -4.59 10.80
C GLU A 217 -7.75 -5.90 11.16
N PHE A 218 -7.59 -6.23 12.44
CA PHE A 218 -7.04 -7.54 12.82
C PHE A 218 -8.05 -8.67 12.59
N GLY A 219 -9.35 -8.39 12.73
CA GLY A 219 -10.41 -9.32 12.36
C GLY A 219 -10.37 -9.67 10.87
N VAL A 220 -10.24 -8.64 10.02
CA VAL A 220 -10.09 -8.84 8.57
C VAL A 220 -8.77 -9.54 8.23
N ALA A 221 -7.67 -9.21 8.91
CA ALA A 221 -6.39 -9.91 8.75
C ALA A 221 -6.51 -11.40 9.13
N GLY A 222 -7.26 -11.71 10.19
CA GLY A 222 -7.64 -13.07 10.57
C GLY A 222 -8.40 -13.80 9.45
N GLY A 223 -9.38 -13.13 8.82
CA GLY A 223 -10.09 -13.65 7.66
C GLY A 223 -9.19 -13.90 6.44
N LEU A 224 -8.24 -13.00 6.17
CA LEU A 224 -7.25 -13.15 5.09
C LEU A 224 -6.32 -14.35 5.33
N ARG A 225 -5.81 -14.52 6.55
CA ARG A 225 -4.91 -15.65 6.87
C ARG A 225 -5.66 -16.97 7.11
N GLY A 226 -6.96 -16.90 7.43
CA GLY A 226 -7.85 -18.05 7.67
C GLY A 226 -7.82 -18.58 9.10
N GLU A 227 -7.15 -17.89 10.01
CA GLU A 227 -7.02 -18.23 11.43
C GLU A 227 -6.92 -16.95 12.28
N PRO A 228 -7.35 -16.97 13.55
CA PRO A 228 -7.30 -15.79 14.41
C PRO A 228 -5.88 -15.29 14.60
N LEU A 229 -5.71 -13.96 14.67
CA LEU A 229 -4.43 -13.35 15.03
C LEU A 229 -4.23 -13.45 16.55
N GLU A 230 -3.10 -14.01 16.99
CA GLU A 230 -2.72 -13.97 18.40
C GLU A 230 -2.25 -12.55 18.76
N VAL A 231 -2.80 -11.97 19.83
CA VAL A 231 -2.45 -10.63 20.30
C VAL A 231 -2.05 -10.64 21.78
N VAL A 232 -1.14 -9.74 22.15
CA VAL A 232 -0.68 -9.51 23.52
C VAL A 232 -0.93 -8.06 23.93
N THR A 233 -1.13 -7.82 25.21
CA THR A 233 -1.25 -6.45 25.74
C THR A 233 0.10 -5.73 25.71
N CYS A 234 0.08 -4.43 25.44
CA CYS A 234 1.22 -3.54 25.60
C CYS A 234 1.74 -3.49 27.06
N GLU A 235 3.00 -3.14 27.25
CA GLU A 235 3.68 -3.03 28.55
C GLU A 235 3.29 -1.78 29.35
N THR A 236 2.93 -0.71 28.63
CA THR A 236 2.73 0.63 29.18
C THR A 236 1.35 1.21 28.90
N ASN A 237 0.50 0.48 28.16
CA ASN A 237 -0.91 0.81 27.92
C ASN A 237 -1.74 -0.44 27.61
N ASP A 238 -3.07 -0.31 27.57
CA ASP A 238 -4.02 -1.44 27.40
C ASP A 238 -4.33 -1.79 25.92
N LEU A 239 -3.52 -1.34 24.97
CA LEU A 239 -3.65 -1.73 23.57
C LEU A 239 -3.18 -3.17 23.37
N GLU A 240 -3.74 -3.81 22.34
CA GLU A 240 -3.39 -5.18 21.95
C GLU A 240 -2.67 -5.14 20.61
N VAL A 241 -1.51 -5.79 20.56
CA VAL A 241 -0.62 -5.84 19.38
C VAL A 241 -0.35 -7.29 18.99
N PRO A 242 0.00 -7.58 17.72
CA PRO A 242 0.27 -8.95 17.27
C PRO A 242 1.40 -9.59 18.09
N ALA A 243 1.14 -10.77 18.64
CA ALA A 243 2.05 -11.49 19.54
C ALA A 243 3.40 -11.84 18.89
N HIS A 244 3.38 -12.03 17.57
CA HIS A 244 4.53 -12.42 16.75
C HIS A 244 5.13 -11.26 15.93
N ALA A 245 4.80 -10.00 16.27
CA ALA A 245 5.48 -8.87 15.67
C ALA A 245 6.99 -8.90 15.98
N GLU A 246 7.80 -8.35 15.07
CA GLU A 246 9.25 -8.20 15.28
C GLU A 246 9.53 -7.12 16.32
N ILE A 247 8.90 -5.96 16.18
CA ILE A 247 9.11 -4.78 17.04
C ILE A 247 7.77 -4.08 17.31
N VAL A 248 7.55 -3.67 18.56
CA VAL A 248 6.45 -2.78 18.97
C VAL A 248 7.02 -1.60 19.76
N VAL A 249 6.73 -0.39 19.30
CA VAL A 249 7.04 0.86 20.03
C VAL A 249 5.76 1.39 20.64
N GLU A 250 5.72 1.48 21.97
CA GLU A 250 4.55 1.93 22.72
C GLU A 250 4.70 3.39 23.11
N GLY A 251 3.59 4.12 23.17
CA GLY A 251 3.63 5.51 23.57
C GLY A 251 2.27 6.16 23.66
N PHE A 252 2.30 7.48 23.78
CA PHE A 252 1.13 8.31 23.94
C PHE A 252 1.22 9.54 23.03
N ILE A 253 0.08 9.95 22.48
CA ILE A 253 -0.05 11.24 21.82
C ILE A 253 -0.56 12.25 22.85
N PRO A 254 0.26 13.24 23.26
CA PRO A 254 -0.15 14.21 24.27
C PRO A 254 -1.23 15.17 23.73
N PRO A 255 -2.19 15.58 24.58
CA PRO A 255 -3.29 16.44 24.16
C PRO A 255 -2.79 17.85 23.83
N GLY A 256 -3.24 18.41 22.72
CA GLY A 256 -2.97 19.81 22.33
C GLY A 256 -1.55 20.09 21.85
N VAL A 257 -0.68 19.08 21.81
CA VAL A 257 0.70 19.23 21.32
C VAL A 257 0.75 18.96 19.82
N ARG A 258 1.35 19.88 19.08
CA ARG A 258 1.67 19.71 17.66
C ARG A 258 3.09 20.19 17.39
N GLU A 259 3.79 19.50 16.50
CA GLU A 259 5.12 19.89 16.04
C GLU A 259 5.24 19.74 14.52
N PRO A 260 6.19 20.41 13.85
CA PRO A 260 6.43 20.21 12.42
C PRO A 260 6.71 18.74 12.08
N GLU A 261 6.02 18.22 11.07
CA GLU A 261 6.22 16.90 10.47
C GLU A 261 6.38 17.07 8.95
N GLY A 262 7.25 16.28 8.32
CA GLY A 262 7.49 16.38 6.89
C GLY A 262 8.52 17.47 6.55
N PRO A 263 8.88 17.61 5.26
CA PRO A 263 8.29 16.91 4.12
C PRO A 263 8.75 15.44 4.04
N PHE A 264 8.07 14.66 3.19
CA PHE A 264 8.40 13.27 2.90
C PHE A 264 8.02 12.91 1.47
N GLY A 265 8.74 11.98 0.84
CA GLY A 265 8.45 11.52 -0.53
C GLY A 265 7.11 10.79 -0.62
N GLU A 266 6.21 11.25 -1.49
CA GLU A 266 4.85 10.72 -1.61
C GLU A 266 4.67 9.78 -2.82
N TYR A 267 3.56 9.05 -2.80
CA TYR A 267 3.19 8.06 -3.84
C TYR A 267 3.01 8.66 -5.24
N THR A 268 2.84 9.98 -5.36
CA THR A 268 2.80 10.70 -6.64
C THR A 268 4.18 10.83 -7.27
N GLY A 269 5.23 10.61 -6.48
CA GLY A 269 6.63 10.80 -6.85
C GLY A 269 7.22 12.17 -6.58
N TYR A 270 6.45 13.02 -5.89
CA TYR A 270 6.88 14.33 -5.45
C TYR A 270 6.96 14.40 -3.92
N MET A 271 7.64 15.40 -3.39
CA MET A 271 7.64 15.67 -1.95
C MET A 271 6.24 16.13 -1.52
N GLY A 272 5.76 15.57 -0.41
CA GLY A 272 4.52 15.95 0.25
C GLY A 272 4.68 17.19 1.13
N ALA A 273 3.57 17.60 1.73
CA ALA A 273 3.52 18.73 2.64
C ALA A 273 4.36 18.50 3.91
N SER A 274 4.83 19.63 4.46
CA SER A 274 5.29 19.75 5.85
C SER A 274 4.29 20.60 6.62
N GLY A 275 4.13 20.35 7.91
CA GLY A 275 3.29 21.21 8.76
C GLY A 275 3.12 20.68 10.18
N PRO A 276 2.42 21.44 11.05
CA PRO A 276 2.12 21.00 12.40
C PRO A 276 1.30 19.69 12.38
N SER A 277 1.79 18.66 13.06
CA SER A 277 1.10 17.39 13.23
C SER A 277 1.31 16.83 14.63
N PHE A 278 0.67 15.71 14.94
CA PHE A 278 0.76 15.09 16.25
C PHE A 278 2.17 14.53 16.49
N VAL A 279 2.48 14.30 17.76
CA VAL A 279 3.70 13.62 18.20
C VAL A 279 3.35 12.40 19.03
N ILE A 280 4.21 11.39 18.99
CA ILE A 280 4.14 10.23 19.88
C ILE A 280 5.32 10.33 20.84
N GLU A 281 5.03 10.33 22.13
CA GLU A 281 6.02 10.19 23.19
C GLU A 281 6.18 8.71 23.53
N VAL A 282 7.39 8.18 23.31
CA VAL A 282 7.70 6.76 23.44
C VAL A 282 7.97 6.40 24.89
N THR A 283 7.30 5.35 25.37
CA THR A 283 7.40 4.86 26.75
C THR A 283 8.09 3.50 26.86
N ALA A 284 7.92 2.65 25.83
CA ALA A 284 8.56 1.34 25.78
C ALA A 284 8.84 0.89 24.34
N ILE A 285 9.83 0.02 24.17
CA ILE A 285 10.05 -0.77 22.98
C ILE A 285 10.08 -2.23 23.40
N THR A 286 9.28 -3.07 22.76
CA THR A 286 9.36 -4.53 22.89
C THR A 286 9.71 -5.14 21.55
N HIS A 287 10.57 -6.15 21.54
CA HIS A 287 10.94 -6.83 20.31
C HIS A 287 11.38 -8.28 20.56
N ARG A 288 11.39 -9.07 19.49
CA ARG A 288 11.94 -10.43 19.47
C ARG A 288 13.45 -10.43 19.66
N VAL A 289 14.03 -11.56 20.04
CA VAL A 289 15.48 -11.76 19.85
C VAL A 289 15.81 -11.70 18.34
N ASP A 290 16.91 -11.02 18.00
CA ASP A 290 17.37 -10.78 16.63
C ASP A 290 16.26 -10.22 15.72
N PRO A 291 15.71 -9.03 16.01
CA PRO A 291 14.54 -8.51 15.32
C PRO A 291 14.87 -8.09 13.89
N ILE A 292 13.90 -8.25 12.99
CA ILE A 292 13.97 -7.76 11.60
C ILE A 292 13.17 -6.47 11.47
N TYR A 293 13.80 -5.41 10.97
CA TYR A 293 13.10 -4.14 10.72
C TYR A 293 12.43 -4.16 9.34
N GLN A 294 11.10 -4.04 9.29
CA GLN A 294 10.36 -3.92 8.03
C GLN A 294 10.13 -2.46 7.65
N ALA A 295 10.41 -2.14 6.39
CA ALA A 295 10.10 -0.85 5.78
C ALA A 295 9.25 -0.99 4.52
N PHE A 296 8.53 0.08 4.17
CA PHE A 296 7.92 0.24 2.85
C PHE A 296 8.78 1.14 1.99
N PHE A 297 9.08 0.68 0.78
CA PHE A 297 9.64 1.54 -0.26
C PHE A 297 8.51 2.35 -0.91
N SER A 298 8.24 3.55 -0.38
CA SER A 298 7.15 4.42 -0.86
C SER A 298 7.70 5.78 -1.30
N GLN A 299 7.83 5.99 -2.60
CA GLN A 299 8.28 7.24 -3.26
C GLN A 299 7.77 7.26 -4.71
N MET A 300 8.51 7.94 -5.61
CA MET A 300 8.36 7.90 -7.06
C MET A 300 8.02 6.49 -7.58
N PRO A 301 6.87 6.33 -8.26
CA PRO A 301 6.54 5.07 -8.89
C PRO A 301 7.53 4.65 -10.00
N PRO A 302 7.61 3.36 -10.35
CA PRO A 302 7.04 2.25 -9.61
C PRO A 302 7.74 2.08 -8.25
N SER A 303 6.96 1.75 -7.23
CA SER A 303 7.39 1.58 -5.85
C SER A 303 6.54 0.51 -5.17
N GLU A 304 6.96 0.05 -4.00
CA GLU A 304 6.20 -0.97 -3.27
C GLU A 304 4.78 -0.47 -2.94
N SER A 305 4.66 0.81 -2.59
CA SER A 305 3.36 1.40 -2.25
C SER A 305 2.44 1.58 -3.46
N SER A 306 2.95 1.82 -4.67
CA SER A 306 2.11 1.85 -5.88
C SER A 306 1.54 0.47 -6.21
N CYS A 307 2.33 -0.59 -6.06
CA CYS A 307 1.86 -1.96 -6.25
C CYS A 307 0.79 -2.36 -5.21
N ILE A 308 1.06 -2.14 -3.92
CA ILE A 308 0.10 -2.45 -2.83
C ILE A 308 -1.22 -1.71 -3.05
N ARG A 309 -1.14 -0.40 -3.30
CA ARG A 309 -2.30 0.47 -3.50
C ARG A 309 -3.09 0.08 -4.75
N GLY A 310 -2.42 -0.09 -5.88
CA GLY A 310 -3.04 -0.48 -7.14
C GLY A 310 -3.78 -1.81 -6.99
N THR A 311 -3.08 -2.84 -6.49
CA THR A 311 -3.65 -4.18 -6.30
C THR A 311 -4.86 -4.17 -5.36
N GLY A 312 -4.76 -3.52 -4.21
CA GLY A 312 -5.89 -3.46 -3.26
C GLY A 312 -7.10 -2.71 -3.80
N ARG A 313 -6.90 -1.66 -4.60
CA ARG A 313 -7.98 -0.86 -5.20
C ARG A 313 -8.58 -1.52 -6.44
N ASP A 314 -7.79 -2.24 -7.23
CA ASP A 314 -8.27 -3.06 -8.35
C ASP A 314 -9.37 -4.01 -7.87
N VAL A 315 -9.16 -4.68 -6.74
CA VAL A 315 -10.15 -5.57 -6.12
C VAL A 315 -11.47 -4.85 -5.83
N ALA A 316 -11.39 -3.68 -5.19
CA ALA A 316 -12.56 -2.90 -4.78
C ALA A 316 -13.35 -2.43 -6.00
N LEU A 317 -12.66 -1.91 -7.03
CA LEU A 317 -13.28 -1.46 -8.27
C LEU A 317 -13.85 -2.61 -9.09
N PHE A 318 -13.12 -3.72 -9.19
CA PHE A 318 -13.58 -4.90 -9.93
C PHE A 318 -14.88 -5.43 -9.34
N LYS A 319 -14.92 -5.63 -8.01
CA LYS A 319 -16.12 -6.04 -7.30
C LYS A 319 -17.27 -5.06 -7.52
N HIS A 320 -17.00 -3.75 -7.42
CA HIS A 320 -18.02 -2.72 -7.63
C HIS A 320 -18.64 -2.80 -9.03
N LEU A 321 -17.80 -2.86 -10.07
CA LEU A 321 -18.28 -2.88 -11.44
C LEU A 321 -18.96 -4.21 -11.82
N THR A 322 -18.45 -5.36 -11.35
CA THR A 322 -18.98 -6.68 -11.74
C THR A 322 -20.09 -7.20 -10.83
N ARG A 323 -19.96 -7.08 -9.50
CA ARG A 323 -20.93 -7.65 -8.54
C ARG A 323 -22.05 -6.66 -8.19
N ASP A 324 -21.67 -5.41 -7.87
CA ASP A 324 -22.64 -4.42 -7.42
C ASP A 324 -23.44 -3.84 -8.61
N LEU A 325 -22.76 -3.53 -9.72
CA LEU A 325 -23.37 -2.91 -10.91
C LEU A 325 -23.67 -3.88 -12.07
N ARG A 326 -23.14 -5.11 -12.03
CA ARG A 326 -23.33 -6.15 -13.05
C ARG A 326 -22.92 -5.71 -14.46
N LEU A 327 -21.86 -4.91 -14.57
CA LEU A 327 -21.27 -4.54 -15.85
C LEU A 327 -20.43 -5.70 -16.40
N PRO A 328 -20.34 -5.90 -17.73
CA PRO A 328 -19.56 -6.96 -18.35
C PRO A 328 -18.06 -6.61 -18.39
N VAL A 329 -17.49 -6.27 -17.23
CA VAL A 329 -16.07 -5.95 -17.03
C VAL A 329 -15.28 -7.25 -16.89
N ARG A 330 -14.19 -7.36 -17.66
CA ARG A 330 -13.25 -8.49 -17.62
C ARG A 330 -12.14 -8.26 -16.60
N ASP A 331 -11.56 -7.06 -16.56
CA ASP A 331 -10.50 -6.70 -15.61
C ASP A 331 -10.44 -5.18 -15.43
N VAL A 332 -9.82 -4.74 -14.35
CA VAL A 332 -9.46 -3.35 -14.08
C VAL A 332 -8.05 -3.27 -13.54
N HIS A 333 -7.35 -2.20 -13.89
CA HIS A 333 -6.01 -1.97 -13.38
C HIS A 333 -5.70 -0.49 -13.15
N LEU A 334 -5.41 -0.13 -11.92
CA LEU A 334 -4.78 1.14 -11.55
C LEU A 334 -3.27 1.03 -11.79
N LEU A 335 -2.83 1.66 -12.87
CA LEU A 335 -1.45 1.57 -13.34
C LEU A 335 -0.50 2.19 -12.30
N GLU A 336 0.65 1.54 -12.10
CA GLU A 336 1.71 2.06 -11.24
C GLU A 336 2.24 3.41 -11.72
N ALA A 337 2.16 3.71 -13.02
CA ALA A 337 2.53 5.01 -13.57
C ALA A 337 1.69 6.17 -12.96
N GLY A 338 0.46 5.89 -12.55
CA GLY A 338 -0.39 6.82 -11.80
C GLY A 338 -0.28 6.67 -10.28
N GLY A 339 0.78 6.03 -9.76
CA GLY A 339 0.97 5.75 -8.34
C GLY A 339 -0.07 4.81 -7.73
N GLY A 340 -0.77 4.00 -8.55
CA GLY A 340 -1.92 3.20 -8.11
C GLY A 340 -3.16 4.04 -7.77
N ALA A 341 -3.29 5.24 -8.35
CA ALA A 341 -4.38 6.16 -8.07
C ALA A 341 -4.88 6.96 -9.27
N ALA A 342 -3.98 7.55 -10.06
CA ALA A 342 -4.34 8.59 -11.01
C ALA A 342 -4.76 8.06 -12.40
N PHE A 343 -4.37 6.84 -12.77
CA PHE A 343 -4.63 6.27 -14.09
C PHE A 343 -5.22 4.87 -13.95
N LEU A 344 -6.44 4.70 -14.46
CA LEU A 344 -7.17 3.45 -14.47
C LEU A 344 -7.40 2.98 -15.90
N ALA A 345 -7.18 1.69 -16.16
CA ALA A 345 -7.63 1.01 -17.36
C ALA A 345 -8.73 0.00 -17.02
N ILE A 346 -9.76 -0.11 -17.86
CA ILE A 346 -10.92 -0.98 -17.68
C ILE A 346 -11.09 -1.81 -18.96
N SER A 347 -11.02 -3.14 -18.85
CA SER A 347 -11.31 -4.07 -19.93
C SER A 347 -12.77 -4.51 -19.82
N LEU A 348 -13.59 -4.30 -20.85
CA LEU A 348 -14.99 -4.71 -20.83
C LEU A 348 -15.51 -5.16 -22.18
N ARG A 349 -16.55 -6.00 -22.17
CA ARG A 349 -17.27 -6.38 -23.36
C ARG A 349 -18.30 -5.32 -23.70
N ARG A 350 -18.09 -4.58 -24.79
CA ARG A 350 -19.02 -3.53 -25.24
C ARG A 350 -20.26 -4.16 -25.89
N ASP A 351 -21.40 -4.06 -25.22
CA ASP A 351 -22.71 -4.47 -25.73
C ASP A 351 -23.59 -3.29 -26.20
N HIS A 352 -23.29 -2.06 -25.75
CA HIS A 352 -24.02 -0.84 -26.10
C HIS A 352 -23.09 0.40 -26.13
N PRO A 353 -23.35 1.41 -26.98
CA PRO A 353 -22.46 2.56 -27.18
C PRO A 353 -22.10 3.40 -25.94
N GLY A 354 -23.01 3.57 -25.00
CA GLY A 354 -22.79 4.32 -23.76
C GLY A 354 -22.27 3.51 -22.57
N LEU A 355 -22.00 2.21 -22.73
CA LEU A 355 -21.45 1.39 -21.65
C LEU A 355 -20.07 1.89 -21.17
N PRO A 356 -19.12 2.28 -22.05
CA PRO A 356 -17.84 2.84 -21.61
C PRO A 356 -17.98 4.07 -20.71
N GLN A 357 -18.84 5.03 -21.08
CA GLN A 357 -19.09 6.22 -20.25
C GLN A 357 -19.74 5.85 -18.90
N ARG A 358 -20.68 4.90 -18.89
CA ARG A 358 -21.28 4.41 -17.63
C ARG A 358 -20.22 3.81 -16.69
N ALA A 359 -19.25 3.05 -17.22
CA ALA A 359 -18.15 2.51 -16.41
C ALA A 359 -17.25 3.62 -15.84
N MET A 360 -16.95 4.66 -16.63
CA MET A 360 -16.18 5.82 -16.15
C MET A 360 -16.90 6.54 -14.99
N TRP A 361 -18.19 6.83 -15.13
CA TRP A 361 -18.97 7.48 -14.07
C TRP A 361 -19.10 6.61 -12.82
N ALA A 362 -19.25 5.29 -12.98
CA ALA A 362 -19.29 4.36 -11.85
C ALA A 362 -18.02 4.43 -11.00
N VAL A 363 -16.85 4.46 -11.64
CA VAL A 363 -15.56 4.61 -10.94
C VAL A 363 -15.46 5.94 -10.21
N TRP A 364 -15.82 7.05 -10.86
CA TRP A 364 -15.72 8.36 -10.24
C TRP A 364 -16.77 8.59 -9.13
N ALA A 365 -17.93 7.94 -9.22
CA ALA A 365 -18.92 7.94 -8.15
C ALA A 365 -18.48 7.06 -6.96
N TYR A 366 -17.71 6.01 -7.20
CA TYR A 366 -17.21 5.12 -6.15
C TYR A 366 -16.21 5.82 -5.21
N ASP A 367 -15.19 6.47 -5.76
CA ASP A 367 -14.30 7.36 -5.01
C ASP A 367 -13.88 8.54 -5.91
N PRO A 368 -14.35 9.77 -5.61
CA PRO A 368 -14.10 10.93 -6.46
C PRO A 368 -12.62 11.35 -6.45
N SER A 369 -11.83 10.89 -5.48
CA SER A 369 -10.39 11.16 -5.39
C SER A 369 -9.52 10.22 -6.25
N TRP A 370 -10.12 9.27 -6.97
CA TRP A 370 -9.39 8.32 -7.82
C TRP A 370 -9.53 8.65 -9.31
N SER A 371 -8.58 8.12 -10.09
CA SER A 371 -8.58 8.04 -11.55
C SER A 371 -8.81 9.37 -12.25
N LYS A 372 -7.77 10.21 -12.28
CA LYS A 372 -7.71 11.38 -13.16
C LYS A 372 -7.87 10.98 -14.63
N TRP A 373 -7.31 9.84 -15.01
CA TRP A 373 -7.46 9.20 -16.31
C TRP A 373 -8.20 7.87 -16.15
N VAL A 374 -9.21 7.65 -16.99
CA VAL A 374 -9.89 6.36 -17.14
C VAL A 374 -9.89 5.99 -18.62
N VAL A 375 -9.26 4.88 -18.97
CA VAL A 375 -9.26 4.33 -20.33
C VAL A 375 -10.07 3.04 -20.35
N VAL A 376 -11.11 2.99 -21.17
CA VAL A 376 -11.95 1.81 -21.34
C VAL A 376 -11.60 1.12 -22.66
N VAL A 377 -11.22 -0.15 -22.61
CA VAL A 377 -10.79 -0.97 -23.75
C VAL A 377 -11.68 -2.21 -23.91
N ASP A 378 -11.61 -2.82 -25.09
CA ASP A 378 -12.28 -4.10 -25.35
C ASP A 378 -11.78 -5.24 -24.43
N ASP A 379 -12.59 -6.29 -24.30
CA ASP A 379 -12.30 -7.47 -23.45
C ASP A 379 -11.18 -8.38 -23.97
N ASP A 380 -10.64 -8.09 -25.16
CA ASP A 380 -9.47 -8.75 -25.73
C ASP A 380 -8.17 -7.92 -25.57
N ILE A 381 -8.20 -6.86 -24.77
CA ILE A 381 -7.05 -6.02 -24.41
C ILE A 381 -6.67 -6.29 -22.96
N ASP A 382 -5.41 -6.66 -22.73
CA ASP A 382 -4.86 -6.78 -21.39
C ASP A 382 -4.56 -5.38 -20.82
N VAL A 383 -5.28 -4.98 -19.78
CA VAL A 383 -5.13 -3.68 -19.10
C VAL A 383 -3.89 -3.59 -18.22
N ARG A 384 -3.19 -4.71 -18.00
CA ARG A 384 -1.92 -4.77 -17.27
C ARG A 384 -0.71 -4.61 -18.17
N ASP A 385 -0.91 -4.70 -19.49
CA ASP A 385 0.08 -4.41 -20.51
C ASP A 385 -0.11 -2.99 -21.07
N TYR A 386 0.83 -2.12 -20.75
CA TYR A 386 0.79 -0.71 -21.18
C TYR A 386 0.82 -0.59 -22.70
N PHE A 387 1.51 -1.51 -23.38
CA PHE A 387 1.59 -1.49 -24.83
C PHE A 387 0.21 -1.71 -25.45
N GLN A 388 -0.56 -2.69 -24.96
CA GLN A 388 -1.88 -3.00 -25.49
C GLN A 388 -2.89 -1.88 -25.22
N VAL A 389 -2.85 -1.26 -24.04
CA VAL A 389 -3.71 -0.10 -23.72
C VAL A 389 -3.40 1.08 -24.64
N LEU A 390 -2.12 1.43 -24.82
CA LEU A 390 -1.70 2.52 -25.71
C LEU A 390 -1.97 2.20 -27.19
N TRP A 391 -1.84 0.94 -27.60
CA TRP A 391 -2.21 0.48 -28.93
C TRP A 391 -3.72 0.66 -29.18
N ALA A 392 -4.57 0.25 -28.25
CA ALA A 392 -6.01 0.47 -28.34
C ALA A 392 -6.33 1.97 -28.40
N MET A 393 -5.69 2.81 -27.57
CA MET A 393 -5.85 4.27 -27.64
C MET A 393 -5.47 4.84 -29.00
N SER A 394 -4.45 4.29 -29.65
CA SER A 394 -3.93 4.81 -30.93
C SER A 394 -4.88 4.56 -32.11
N TRP A 395 -5.60 3.43 -32.10
CA TRP A 395 -6.38 2.97 -33.25
C TRP A 395 -7.89 2.92 -33.02
N HIS A 396 -8.36 2.86 -31.77
CA HIS A 396 -9.78 2.75 -31.44
C HIS A 396 -10.42 4.10 -31.05
N VAL A 397 -9.61 5.15 -30.89
CA VAL A 397 -10.04 6.47 -30.40
C VAL A 397 -10.08 7.47 -31.55
N GLN A 398 -11.20 8.15 -31.68
CA GLN A 398 -11.31 9.42 -32.41
C GLN A 398 -11.39 10.55 -31.38
N PRO A 399 -10.31 11.34 -31.16
CA PRO A 399 -10.19 12.20 -29.99
C PRO A 399 -11.38 13.13 -29.73
N ALA A 400 -11.92 13.77 -30.77
CA ALA A 400 -13.05 14.69 -30.64
C ALA A 400 -14.36 14.02 -30.18
N ARG A 401 -14.51 12.71 -30.40
CA ARG A 401 -15.72 11.94 -30.08
C ARG A 401 -15.58 11.09 -28.83
N ASP A 402 -14.39 10.52 -28.64
CA ASP A 402 -14.17 9.41 -27.73
C ASP A 402 -13.39 9.82 -26.46
N VAL A 403 -13.03 11.10 -26.34
CA VAL A 403 -12.40 11.69 -25.13
C VAL A 403 -13.41 12.59 -24.42
N TYR A 404 -13.67 12.28 -23.15
CA TYR A 404 -14.59 12.98 -22.27
C TYR A 404 -13.81 13.76 -21.23
N ILE A 405 -13.87 15.09 -21.28
CA ILE A 405 -13.24 15.96 -20.29
C ILE A 405 -14.32 16.40 -19.29
N ASN A 406 -14.21 15.93 -18.05
CA ASN A 406 -15.04 16.38 -16.94
C ASN A 406 -14.27 17.44 -16.15
N ARG A 407 -14.79 18.67 -16.17
CA ARG A 407 -14.23 19.82 -15.46
C ARG A 407 -14.85 19.92 -14.07
N ASP A 408 -14.20 20.68 -13.20
CA ASP A 408 -14.70 21.02 -11.86
C ASP A 408 -15.03 19.80 -10.99
N THR A 409 -14.15 18.80 -11.05
CA THR A 409 -14.25 17.52 -10.32
C THR A 409 -13.31 17.51 -9.11
N ALA A 410 -13.49 16.54 -8.21
CA ALA A 410 -12.49 16.30 -7.17
C ALA A 410 -11.15 15.84 -7.76
N GLY A 411 -10.05 16.42 -7.27
CA GLY A 411 -8.70 16.04 -7.66
C GLY A 411 -8.23 14.73 -7.04
N VAL A 412 -7.23 14.11 -7.68
CA VAL A 412 -6.47 13.05 -7.03
C VAL A 412 -5.66 13.69 -5.89
N ALA A 413 -5.71 13.09 -4.70
CA ALA A 413 -5.03 13.64 -3.53
C ALA A 413 -3.53 13.82 -3.80
N LEU A 414 -2.96 14.97 -3.43
CA LEU A 414 -1.54 15.32 -3.65
C LEU A 414 -1.12 15.52 -5.12
N ASP A 415 -2.06 15.55 -6.09
CA ASP A 415 -1.73 15.82 -7.49
C ASP A 415 -1.07 17.21 -7.63
N PRO A 416 0.23 17.29 -7.98
CA PRO A 416 0.93 18.56 -8.07
C PRO A 416 0.48 19.41 -9.26
N SER A 417 -0.22 18.85 -10.24
CA SER A 417 -0.66 19.61 -11.41
C SER A 417 -1.91 20.45 -11.15
N VAL A 418 -2.53 20.36 -9.97
CA VAL A 418 -3.80 21.04 -9.67
C VAL A 418 -3.60 22.54 -9.46
N SER A 419 -2.46 22.95 -8.93
CA SER A 419 -2.13 24.35 -8.70
C SER A 419 -0.62 24.52 -8.56
N GLU A 420 -0.09 25.56 -9.19
CA GLU A 420 1.32 25.97 -9.07
C GLU A 420 1.61 26.55 -7.68
N ASP A 421 0.68 27.36 -7.15
CA ASP A 421 0.88 28.15 -5.92
C ASP A 421 0.38 27.45 -4.64
N ALA A 422 -0.47 26.42 -4.75
CA ALA A 422 -1.03 25.78 -3.58
C ALA A 422 -0.07 24.80 -2.92
N ASP A 423 0.03 24.89 -1.59
CA ASP A 423 0.70 23.91 -0.76
C ASP A 423 0.11 22.52 -0.96
N SER A 424 0.95 21.49 -0.84
CA SER A 424 0.54 20.10 -1.08
C SER A 424 -0.64 19.65 -0.19
N ALA A 425 -0.85 20.27 0.97
CA ALA A 425 -1.96 19.95 1.87
C ALA A 425 -3.31 20.47 1.37
N ASP A 426 -3.30 21.57 0.61
CA ASP A 426 -4.48 22.30 0.16
C ASP A 426 -4.94 21.90 -1.24
N ARG A 427 -4.06 21.28 -2.05
CA ARG A 427 -4.40 20.81 -3.42
C ARG A 427 -5.64 19.92 -3.49
N LYS A 428 -5.99 19.22 -2.40
CA LYS A 428 -7.19 18.37 -2.32
C LYS A 428 -8.51 19.16 -2.30
N THR A 429 -8.50 20.44 -1.95
CA THR A 429 -9.70 21.30 -1.89
C THR A 429 -9.93 22.07 -3.18
N ILE A 430 -8.95 22.05 -4.09
CA ILE A 430 -9.01 22.74 -5.37
C ILE A 430 -9.67 21.82 -6.40
N ALA A 431 -10.62 22.39 -7.14
CA ALA A 431 -11.28 21.67 -8.23
C ALA A 431 -10.26 21.28 -9.31
N SER A 432 -10.43 20.09 -9.86
CA SER A 432 -9.57 19.50 -10.88
C SER A 432 -10.39 19.05 -12.09
N SER A 433 -9.77 18.34 -13.01
CA SER A 433 -10.43 17.71 -14.14
C SER A 433 -10.09 16.24 -14.25
N LYS A 434 -11.00 15.48 -14.86
CA LYS A 434 -10.84 14.05 -15.14
C LYS A 434 -11.06 13.81 -16.63
N VAL A 435 -10.31 12.86 -17.19
CA VAL A 435 -10.41 12.45 -18.58
C VAL A 435 -10.87 11.00 -18.64
N GLY A 436 -11.96 10.76 -19.34
CA GLY A 436 -12.40 9.44 -19.78
C GLY A 436 -12.05 9.23 -21.24
N VAL A 437 -11.51 8.08 -21.60
CA VAL A 437 -11.20 7.69 -22.98
C VAL A 437 -11.92 6.40 -23.30
N ASP A 438 -12.87 6.45 -24.23
CA ASP A 438 -13.43 5.24 -24.82
C ASP A 438 -12.46 4.76 -25.92
N ALA A 439 -11.66 3.75 -25.61
CA ALA A 439 -10.77 3.05 -26.53
C ALA A 439 -11.33 1.67 -26.93
N THR A 440 -12.66 1.49 -26.87
CA THR A 440 -13.33 0.30 -27.40
C THR A 440 -13.56 0.41 -28.91
N ARG A 441 -13.76 -0.69 -29.62
CA ARG A 441 -14.14 -0.66 -31.04
C ARG A 441 -15.60 -0.23 -31.22
N LYS A 442 -15.84 0.79 -32.04
CA LYS A 442 -17.18 1.38 -32.26
C LYS A 442 -18.02 0.63 -33.29
N HIS A 443 -17.36 -0.08 -34.20
CA HIS A 443 -17.92 -0.81 -35.34
C HIS A 443 -17.01 -2.01 -35.67
N LYS A 444 -17.32 -2.77 -36.73
CA LYS A 444 -16.47 -3.86 -37.20
C LYS A 444 -15.16 -3.30 -37.76
N PHE A 445 -14.05 -3.62 -37.11
CA PHE A 445 -12.71 -3.27 -37.59
C PHE A 445 -12.21 -4.29 -38.61
N PRO A 446 -11.20 -3.97 -39.43
CA PRO A 446 -10.42 -4.97 -40.15
C PRO A 446 -9.87 -6.05 -39.19
N ALA A 447 -9.60 -7.24 -39.74
CA ALA A 447 -8.97 -8.30 -38.95
C ALA A 447 -7.61 -7.83 -38.42
N ARG A 448 -7.27 -8.23 -37.18
CA ARG A 448 -5.94 -7.99 -36.62
C ARG A 448 -4.92 -8.77 -37.46
N SER A 449 -3.80 -8.12 -37.79
CA SER A 449 -2.68 -8.77 -38.49
C SER A 449 -1.82 -9.58 -37.50
N VAL A 450 -2.41 -10.65 -36.95
CA VAL A 450 -1.76 -11.57 -36.02
C VAL A 450 -1.94 -13.01 -36.50
N PRO A 451 -0.99 -13.92 -36.22
CA PRO A 451 -1.20 -15.34 -36.46
C PRO A 451 -2.45 -15.87 -35.73
N PRO A 452 -3.08 -16.96 -36.23
CA PRO A 452 -4.15 -17.64 -35.52
C PRO A 452 -3.75 -18.06 -34.11
N LYS A 453 -4.71 -18.07 -33.19
CA LYS A 453 -4.46 -18.40 -31.78
C LYS A 453 -3.91 -19.83 -31.61
N GLU A 454 -4.43 -20.79 -32.36
CA GLU A 454 -3.97 -22.19 -32.26
C GLU A 454 -2.50 -22.35 -32.66
N ASP A 455 -2.03 -21.56 -33.63
CA ASP A 455 -0.62 -21.57 -34.04
C ASP A 455 0.29 -20.98 -32.95
N LEU A 456 -0.14 -19.89 -32.29
CA LEU A 456 0.59 -19.30 -31.16
C LEU A 456 0.65 -20.25 -29.96
N GLU A 457 -0.46 -20.91 -29.62
CA GLU A 457 -0.51 -21.88 -28.51
C GLU A 457 0.39 -23.10 -28.77
N ARG A 458 0.50 -23.55 -30.03
CA ARG A 458 1.45 -24.61 -30.40
C ARG A 458 2.90 -24.16 -30.22
N VAL A 459 3.22 -22.92 -30.61
CA VAL A 459 4.55 -22.33 -30.38
C VAL A 459 4.85 -22.25 -28.89
N ASP A 460 3.91 -21.79 -28.07
CA ASP A 460 4.08 -21.72 -26.61
C ASP A 460 4.33 -23.10 -25.99
N ALA A 461 3.60 -24.13 -26.44
CA ALA A 461 3.80 -25.51 -25.98
C ALA A 461 5.17 -26.09 -26.37
N GLN A 462 5.77 -25.56 -27.43
CA GLN A 462 7.09 -25.96 -27.96
C GLN A 462 8.17 -24.92 -27.67
N TRP A 463 7.93 -23.95 -26.77
CA TRP A 463 8.79 -22.78 -26.60
C TRP A 463 10.27 -23.15 -26.37
N GLY A 464 10.50 -24.17 -25.53
CA GLY A 464 11.83 -24.68 -25.22
C GLY A 464 12.57 -25.30 -26.43
N GLU A 465 11.85 -25.85 -27.42
CA GLU A 465 12.46 -26.41 -28.64
C GLU A 465 13.10 -25.32 -29.51
N TYR A 466 12.68 -24.06 -29.38
CA TYR A 466 13.26 -22.93 -30.10
C TYR A 466 14.52 -22.35 -29.43
N GLY A 467 14.85 -22.74 -28.19
CA GLY A 467 16.07 -22.31 -27.49
C GLY A 467 16.09 -20.83 -27.06
N LEU A 468 14.94 -20.27 -26.66
CA LEU A 468 14.74 -18.84 -26.36
C LEU A 468 14.46 -18.53 -24.87
N GLU A 469 15.09 -19.25 -23.93
CA GLU A 469 14.88 -19.06 -22.47
C GLU A 469 15.77 -18.00 -21.81
#